data_AF-A0A0B7BYL4-F1
#
_entry.id   AF-A0A0B7BYL4-F1
#
_cell.length_a   1.000
_cell.length_b   1.000
_cell.length_c   1.000
_cell.angle_alpha   90.00
_cell.angle_beta   90.00
_cell.angle_gamma   90.00
#
_symmetry.space_group_name_H-M   'P 1'
#
loop_
_entity.id
_entity.type
_entity.pdbx_description
1 polymer ?
#
loop_
_entity_poly.entity_id
_entity_poly.type
_entity_poly.pdbx_seq_one_letter_code
_entity_poly.pdbx_strand_id
1 'polypeptide(L)' 'MSLEVSVIGATNVPNPETFGKSDPYAVLEFQGFRKKTEVKKGDLNPKWNETFEFQLA' A
#
# COMPACT_ATOMS: atom_id res chain seq x y z
N MET A 1 2.11 -12.30 -20.43
CA MET A 1 2.65 -12.81 -19.14
C MET A 1 2.33 -11.75 -18.11
N SER A 2 1.97 -12.08 -16.86
CA SER A 2 1.62 -11.06 -15.86
C SER A 2 2.33 -11.30 -14.53
N LEU A 3 2.57 -10.21 -13.80
CA LEU A 3 3.12 -10.19 -12.45
C LEU A 3 1.99 -9.84 -11.48
N GLU A 4 1.67 -10.77 -10.59
CA GLU A 4 0.72 -10.53 -9.50
C GLU A 4 1.46 -10.09 -8.24
N VAL A 5 0.98 -9.03 -7.59
CA VAL A 5 1.53 -8.52 -6.33
C VAL A 5 0.40 -8.34 -5.33
N SER A 6 0.45 -9.08 -4.23
CA SER A 6 -0.50 -8.99 -3.12
C SER A 6 0.09 -8.16 -1.98
N VAL A 7 -0.53 -7.03 -1.68
CA VAL A 7 -0.20 -6.17 -0.55
C VAL A 7 -1.07 -6.56 0.64
N ILE A 8 -0.51 -7.32 1.57
CA ILE A 8 -1.23 -7.82 2.74
C ILE A 8 -1.40 -6.73 3.80
N GLY A 9 -0.31 -6.07 4.18
CA GLY A 9 -0.33 -5.07 5.24
C GLY A 9 1.04 -4.54 5.62
N ALA A 10 1.06 -3.60 6.55
CA ALA A 10 2.25 -3.10 7.21
C ALA A 10 2.07 -3.13 8.73
N THR A 11 3.18 -3.03 9.45
CA THR A 11 3.21 -3.00 10.92
C THR A 11 4.17 -1.94 11.39
N ASN A 12 3.83 -1.24 12.47
CA ASN A 12 4.63 -0.15 13.04
C ASN A 12 4.96 0.95 12.01
N VAL A 13 3.95 1.39 11.25
CA VAL A 13 4.10 2.55 10.37
C VAL A 13 4.51 3.77 11.21
N PRO A 14 5.59 4.49 10.83
CA PRO A 14 6.00 5.70 11.53
C PRO A 14 4.87 6.74 11.58
N ASN A 15 4.62 7.28 12.77
CA ASN A 15 3.66 8.37 12.96
C ASN A 15 4.40 9.65 13.35
N PRO A 16 4.72 10.55 12.40
CA PRO A 16 5.35 11.83 12.69
C PRO A 16 4.38 12.87 13.29
N GLU A 17 3.08 12.57 13.35
CA GLU A 17 2.06 13.53 13.79
C GLU A 17 2.13 13.79 15.30
N THR A 18 2.06 15.05 15.70
CA THR A 18 1.98 15.45 17.12
C THR A 18 0.59 15.18 17.72
N PHE A 19 -0.45 15.26 16.88
CA PHE A 19 -1.82 14.93 17.22
C PHE A 19 -2.42 14.06 16.12
N GLY A 20 -3.00 12.92 16.50
CA GLY A 20 -3.56 11.97 15.53
C GLY A 20 -2.63 10.81 15.21
N LYS A 21 -3.01 10.07 14.17
CA LYS A 21 -2.29 8.92 13.64
C LYS A 21 -2.26 9.07 12.13
N SER A 22 -1.13 8.73 11.52
CA SER A 22 -1.00 8.70 10.07
C SER A 22 -2.04 7.81 9.38
N ASP A 23 -2.34 8.19 8.16
CA ASP A 23 -3.26 7.50 7.25
C ASP A 23 -2.45 6.74 6.15
N PRO A 24 -1.88 5.55 6.42
CA PRO A 24 -1.01 4.89 5.46
C PRO A 24 -1.71 4.32 4.23
N TYR A 25 -0.93 4.27 3.14
CA TYR A 25 -1.21 3.55 1.90
C TYR A 25 0.12 3.08 1.28
N ALA A 26 0.07 2.03 0.45
CA ALA A 26 1.22 1.57 -0.32
C ALA A 26 1.10 1.97 -1.79
N VAL A 27 2.24 2.25 -2.42
CA VAL A 27 2.36 2.52 -3.86
C VAL A 27 3.22 1.44 -4.49
N LEU A 28 2.71 0.83 -5.55
CA LEU A 28 3.43 -0.14 -6.37
C LEU A 28 3.78 0.52 -7.70
N GLU A 29 5.04 0.45 -8.10
CA GLU A 29 5.52 0.97 -9.37
C GLU A 29 6.31 -0.11 -10.11
N PHE A 30 5.92 -0.39 -11.35
CA PHE A 30 6.56 -1.39 -12.18
C PHE A 30 6.47 -0.97 -13.65
N GLN A 31 7.62 -0.86 -14.33
CA GLN A 31 7.72 -0.46 -15.75
C GLN A 31 6.92 0.81 -16.11
N GLY A 32 6.90 1.81 -15.22
CA GLY A 32 6.15 3.06 -15.43
C GLY A 32 4.65 2.98 -15.12
N PHE A 33 4.12 1.79 -14.80
CA PHE A 33 2.77 1.64 -14.25
C PHE A 33 2.79 1.85 -12.75
N ARG A 34 1.91 2.73 -12.26
CA ARG A 34 1.74 3.03 -10.84
C ARG A 34 0.36 2.60 -10.36
N LYS A 35 0.32 1.80 -9.29
CA LYS A 35 -0.89 1.39 -8.57
C LYS A 35 -0.76 1.76 -7.10
N LYS A 36 -1.88 1.91 -6.39
CA LYS A 36 -1.89 2.24 -4.97
C LYS A 36 -2.99 1.47 -4.25
N THR A 37 -2.77 1.18 -2.98
CA THR A 37 -3.81 0.63 -2.09
C THR A 37 -4.79 1.71 -1.66
N GLU A 38 -5.86 1.29 -0.99
CA GLU A 38 -6.67 2.19 -0.19
C GLU A 38 -5.85 2.87 0.90
N VAL A 39 -6.30 4.06 1.29
CA VAL A 39 -5.78 4.75 2.47
C VAL A 39 -6.51 4.21 3.70
N LYS A 40 -5.77 3.67 4.67
CA LYS A 40 -6.34 3.27 5.96
C LYS A 40 -6.15 4.42 6.95
N LYS A 41 -7.26 4.96 7.47
CA LYS A 41 -7.22 6.14 8.33
C LYS A 41 -6.82 5.79 9.75
N GLY A 42 -5.83 6.50 10.29
CA GLY A 42 -5.38 6.42 11.67
C GLY A 42 -4.96 5.03 12.12
N ASP A 43 -4.42 4.22 11.21
CA ASP A 43 -4.05 2.83 11.46
C ASP A 43 -2.57 2.60 11.14
N LEU A 44 -1.74 2.49 12.17
CA LEU A 44 -0.29 2.25 12.01
C LEU A 44 0.05 0.77 11.75
N ASN A 45 -0.95 -0.11 11.73
CA ASN A 45 -0.80 -1.52 11.40
C ASN A 45 -1.81 -1.94 10.31
N PRO A 46 -1.82 -1.23 9.18
CA PRO A 46 -2.87 -1.37 8.18
C PRO A 46 -2.87 -2.76 7.56
N LYS A 47 -4.08 -3.28 7.33
CA LYS A 47 -4.33 -4.47 6.51
C LYS A 47 -5.09 -4.04 5.25
N TRP A 48 -4.46 -4.19 4.10
CA TRP A 48 -5.08 -3.92 2.81
C TRP A 48 -5.67 -5.18 2.21
N ASN A 49 -4.89 -6.27 2.20
CA ASN A 49 -5.24 -7.52 1.52
C ASN A 49 -5.69 -7.27 0.07
N GLU A 50 -4.97 -6.40 -0.63
CA GLU A 50 -5.26 -5.99 -2.01
C GLU A 50 -4.28 -6.66 -2.98
N THR A 51 -4.79 -7.21 -4.07
CA THR A 51 -3.98 -7.85 -5.12
C THR A 51 -3.99 -7.00 -6.39
N PHE A 52 -2.81 -6.79 -6.95
CA PHE A 52 -2.59 -6.01 -8.17
C PHE A 52 -1.90 -6.85 -9.23
N GLU A 53 -2.40 -6.77 -10.47
CA GLU A 53 -1.77 -7.44 -11.61
C GLU A 53 -1.07 -6.42 -12.53
N PHE A 54 0.18 -6.67 -12.91
CA PHE A 54 0.91 -5.92 -13.92
C PHE A 54 1.08 -6.78 -15.17
N GLN A 55 0.64 -6.28 -16.32
CA GLN A 55 0.83 -6.96 -17.60
C GLN A 55 2.27 -6.74 -18.07
N LEU A 56 3.00 -7.82 -18.30
CA LEU A 56 4.32 -7.81 -18.91
C LEU A 56 4.11 -7.86 -20.43
N ALA A 57 4.28 -6.71 -21.08
CA ALA A 57 4.25 -6.59 -22.53
C ALA A 57 5.53 -7.18 -23.15
#